data_AF-A0A9E1KAX7-F1
#
_entry.id   AF-A0A9E1KAX7-F1
#
_cell.length_a   1.000
_cell.length_b   1.000
_cell.length_c   1.000
_cell.angle_alpha   90.00
_cell.angle_beta   90.00
_cell.angle_gamma   90.00
#
_symmetry.space_group_name_H-M   'P 1'
#
loop_
_entity.id
_entity.type
_entity.pdbx_description
1 polymer ?
#
loop_
_entity_poly.entity_id
_entity_poly.type
_entity_poly.pdbx_seq_one_letter_code
_entity_poly.pdbx_strand_id
1 'polypeptide(L)'
;MNLPPTVETDDVICQCYQVNESTIRNTIAKNDLKNIDSVTEACEAGGGCHSCHILIQLFIDQYLEKNTVMEDLVQDHAQKVKKKGILSRFFKCF
;
A
#
# COMPACT_ATOMS: atom_id res chain seq x y z
N MET A 1 22.75 -26.55 7.70
CA MET A 1 23.11 -25.64 6.58
C MET A 1 22.90 -24.23 7.10
N ASN A 2 23.96 -23.42 7.17
CA ASN A 2 23.83 -22.01 7.53
C ASN A 2 23.33 -21.26 6.29
N LEU A 3 22.11 -20.73 6.36
CA LEU A 3 21.57 -19.81 5.38
C LEU A 3 22.31 -18.46 5.55
N PRO A 4 22.92 -17.89 4.51
CA PRO A 4 23.55 -16.58 4.62
C PRO A 4 22.50 -15.52 5.02
N PRO A 5 22.89 -14.48 5.75
CA PRO A 5 21.97 -13.37 6.08
C PRO A 5 21.40 -12.81 4.78
N THR A 6 20.09 -12.57 4.74
CA THR A 6 19.42 -11.88 3.64
C THR A 6 19.96 -10.46 3.59
N VAL A 7 20.95 -10.22 2.74
CA VAL A 7 21.35 -8.86 2.40
C VAL A 7 20.17 -8.30 1.63
N GLU A 8 19.45 -7.36 2.23
CA GLU A 8 18.39 -6.61 1.57
C GLU A 8 19.05 -5.73 0.49
N THR A 9 19.27 -6.31 -0.70
CA THR A 9 19.77 -5.59 -1.85
C THR A 9 18.60 -4.82 -2.46
N ASP A 10 18.79 -3.50 -2.61
CA ASP A 10 17.81 -2.65 -3.28
C ASP A 10 18.01 -2.76 -4.80
N ASP A 11 17.19 -3.61 -5.42
CA ASP A 11 17.36 -3.98 -6.82
C ASP A 11 16.92 -2.85 -7.77
N VAL A 12 17.67 -2.67 -8.86
CA VAL A 12 17.33 -1.73 -9.93
C VAL A 12 16.19 -2.31 -10.77
N ILE A 13 15.00 -1.73 -10.67
CA ILE A 13 13.81 -2.18 -11.40
C ILE A 13 13.72 -1.52 -12.78
N CYS A 14 13.96 -0.20 -12.85
CA CYS A 14 13.97 0.51 -14.13
C CYS A 14 15.40 0.71 -14.61
N GLN A 15 15.86 -0.13 -15.54
CA GLN A 15 17.22 -0.03 -16.09
C GLN A 15 17.46 1.22 -16.95
N CYS A 16 16.42 1.79 -17.56
CA CYS A 16 16.53 3.00 -18.39
C CYS A 16 16.94 4.23 -17.57
N TYR A 17 16.29 4.42 -16.42
CA TYR A 17 16.47 5.59 -15.54
C TYR A 17 17.20 5.25 -14.23
N GLN A 18 17.67 4.01 -14.09
CA GLN A 18 18.37 3.51 -12.91
C GLN A 18 17.58 3.75 -11.61
N VAL A 19 16.29 3.38 -11.63
CA VAL A 19 15.39 3.55 -10.48
C VAL A 19 15.20 2.22 -9.76
N ASN A 20 15.46 2.24 -8.45
CA ASN A 20 15.38 1.07 -7.58
C ASN A 20 13.96 0.77 -7.09
N GLU A 21 13.76 -0.46 -6.61
CA GLU A 21 12.51 -0.92 -6.01
C GLU A 21 12.07 -0.05 -4.84
N SER A 22 12.99 0.25 -3.91
CA SER A 22 12.67 1.05 -2.73
C SER A 22 12.13 2.44 -3.10
N THR A 23 12.74 3.08 -4.10
CA THR A 23 12.32 4.39 -4.62
C THR A 23 10.91 4.33 -5.20
N ILE A 24 10.60 3.34 -6.03
CA ILE A 24 9.27 3.20 -6.65
C ILE A 24 8.21 2.98 -5.56
N ARG A 25 8.44 2.03 -4.65
CA ARG A 25 7.48 1.72 -3.57
C ARG A 25 7.26 2.89 -2.63
N ASN A 26 8.32 3.58 -2.23
CA ASN A 26 8.24 4.77 -1.39
C ASN A 26 7.47 5.89 -2.10
N THR A 27 7.67 6.07 -3.40
CA THR A 27 6.99 7.11 -4.19
C THR A 27 5.49 6.81 -4.33
N ILE A 28 5.12 5.55 -4.57
CA ILE A 28 3.73 5.09 -4.61
C ILE A 28 3.05 5.39 -3.27
N ALA A 29 3.66 4.97 -2.15
CA ALA A 29 3.09 5.14 -0.82
C ALA A 29 3.02 6.60 -0.36
N LYS A 30 4.04 7.41 -0.67
CA LYS A 30 4.11 8.81 -0.26
C LYS A 30 3.05 9.68 -0.94
N ASN A 31 2.69 9.36 -2.18
CA ASN A 31 1.81 10.17 -3.02
C ASN A 31 0.47 9.50 -3.33
N ASP A 32 0.18 8.32 -2.76
CA ASP A 32 -1.02 7.51 -3.03
C ASP A 32 -1.25 7.23 -4.54
N LEU A 33 -0.17 6.84 -5.24
CA LEU A 33 -0.23 6.65 -6.70
C LEU A 33 -0.93 5.35 -7.08
N LYS A 34 -1.83 5.41 -8.07
CA LYS A 34 -2.72 4.29 -8.46
C LYS A 34 -2.57 3.86 -9.92
N ASN A 35 -1.66 4.47 -10.67
CA ASN A 35 -1.43 4.19 -12.07
C ASN A 35 0.04 4.41 -12.44
N ILE A 36 0.48 3.79 -13.55
CA ILE A 36 1.87 3.82 -14.00
C ILE A 36 2.29 5.20 -14.49
N ASP A 37 1.39 5.95 -15.13
CA ASP A 37 1.70 7.28 -15.65
C ASP A 37 2.08 8.24 -14.51
N SER A 38 1.32 8.24 -13.42
CA SER A 38 1.62 9.03 -12.22
C SER A 38 2.90 8.57 -11.52
N VAL A 39 3.23 7.27 -11.56
CA VAL A 39 4.54 6.78 -11.08
C VAL A 39 5.66 7.32 -11.95
N THR A 40 5.47 7.29 -13.27
CA THR A 40 6.43 7.81 -14.25
C THR A 40 6.65 9.31 -14.07
N GLU A 41 5.58 10.09 -13.87
CA GLU A 41 5.68 11.52 -13.59
C GLU A 41 6.41 11.82 -12.27
N ALA A 42 6.28 10.93 -11.28
CA ALA A 42 6.84 11.16 -9.94
C ALA A 42 8.31 10.73 -9.80
N CYS A 43 8.75 9.67 -10.48
CA CYS A 43 10.12 9.14 -10.35
C CYS A 43 10.77 8.66 -11.65
N GLU A 44 10.21 9.01 -12.81
CA GLU A 44 10.68 8.66 -14.17
C GLU A 44 10.66 7.16 -14.52
N ALA A 45 10.49 6.28 -13.52
CA ALA A 45 10.38 4.84 -13.73
C ALA A 45 9.18 4.51 -14.62
N GLY A 46 9.45 3.83 -15.73
CA GLY A 46 8.41 3.45 -16.70
C GLY A 46 8.33 4.34 -17.94
N GLY A 47 9.04 5.46 -18.02
CA GLY A 47 8.99 6.37 -19.18
C GLY A 47 9.82 5.95 -20.42
N GLY A 48 10.51 4.80 -20.33
CA GLY A 48 11.55 4.38 -21.28
C GLY A 48 11.11 3.25 -22.19
N CYS A 49 11.74 2.08 -22.06
CA CYS A 49 11.38 0.89 -22.85
C CYS A 49 10.13 0.15 -22.34
N HIS A 50 9.54 0.59 -21.23
CA HIS A 50 8.35 0.02 -20.57
C HIS A 50 8.48 -1.45 -20.09
N SER A 51 9.68 -2.05 -20.12
CA SER A 51 9.88 -3.44 -19.65
C SER A 51 9.58 -3.65 -18.16
N CYS A 52 9.69 -2.58 -17.36
CA CYS A 52 9.42 -2.59 -15.92
C CYS A 52 7.94 -2.35 -15.56
N HIS A 53 7.05 -2.07 -16.53
CA HIS A 53 5.64 -1.75 -16.26
C HIS A 53 4.90 -2.86 -15.50
N ILE A 54 5.20 -4.13 -15.80
CA ILE A 54 4.58 -5.26 -15.09
C ILE A 54 4.94 -5.24 -13.60
N LEU A 55 6.19 -4.96 -13.26
CA LEU A 55 6.63 -4.87 -11.86
C LEU A 55 6.06 -3.63 -11.16
N ILE A 56 6.02 -2.49 -11.86
CA ILE A 56 5.42 -1.26 -11.33
C ILE A 56 3.93 -1.49 -11.01
N GLN A 57 3.19 -2.13 -11.92
CA GLN A 57 1.78 -2.46 -11.70
C GLN A 57 1.61 -3.37 -10.47
N LEU A 58 2.44 -4.39 -10.34
CA LEU A 58 2.43 -5.26 -9.16
C LEU A 58 2.66 -4.49 -7.85
N PHE A 59 3.55 -3.50 -7.85
CA PHE A 59 3.79 -2.67 -6.66
C PHE A 59 2.60 -1.77 -6.31
N ILE A 60 1.91 -1.24 -7.33
CA ILE A 60 0.67 -0.47 -7.14
C ILE A 60 -0.41 -1.38 -6.56
N ASP A 61 -0.63 -2.56 -7.14
CA ASP A 61 -1.65 -3.51 -6.69
C ASP A 61 -1.42 -3.93 -5.23
N GLN A 62 -0.17 -4.28 -4.89
CA GLN A 62 0.21 -4.60 -3.51
C GLN A 62 -0.02 -3.45 -2.53
N TYR A 63 0.19 -2.20 -2.97
CA TYR A 63 -0.08 -1.03 -2.14
C TYR A 63 -1.58 -0.82 -1.92
N LEU A 64 -2.39 -1.00 -2.96
CA LEU A 64 -3.85 -0.91 -2.86
C LEU A 64 -4.43 -2.01 -1.95
N GLU A 65 -3.98 -3.26 -2.11
CA GLU A 65 -4.39 -4.37 -1.23
C GLU A 65 -4.03 -4.12 0.24
N LYS A 66 -2.85 -3.55 0.52
CA LYS A 66 -2.45 -3.20 1.89
C LYS A 66 -3.35 -2.13 2.50
N ASN A 67 -3.80 -1.15 1.71
CA ASN A 67 -4.71 -0.11 2.18
C ASN A 67 -6.09 -0.68 2.49
N THR A 68 -6.65 -1.56 1.65
CA THR A 68 -7.98 -2.13 1.89
C THR A 68 -8.03 -2.96 3.18
N VAL A 69 -7.00 -3.77 3.45
CA VAL A 69 -6.91 -4.56 4.69
C VAL A 69 -6.83 -3.67 5.93
N MET A 70 -6.11 -2.55 5.85
CA MET A 70 -6.04 -1.58 6.96
C MET A 70 -7.39 -0.90 7.20
N GLU A 71 -8.11 -0.53 6.14
CA GLU A 71 -9.47 0.03 6.26
C GLU A 71 -10.42 -0.94 6.98
N ASP A 72 -10.39 -2.22 6.61
CA ASP A 72 -11.28 -3.25 7.17
C ASP A 72 -11.00 -3.51 8.67
N LEU A 73 -9.73 -3.50 9.08
CA LEU A 73 -9.35 -3.64 10.50
C LEU A 73 -9.77 -2.44 11.35
N VAL A 74 -9.81 -1.23 10.78
CA VAL A 74 -10.20 -0.01 11.49
C VAL A 74 -11.72 0.03 11.74
N GLN A 75 -12.54 -0.56 10.85
CA GLN A 75 -14.01 -0.51 11.00
C GLN A 75 -14.58 -1.43 12.10
N ASP A 76 -13.88 -2.51 12.45
CA ASP A 76 -14.35 -3.45 13.49
C ASP A 76 -14.30 -2.87 14.92
N HIS A 77 -13.49 -1.83 15.15
CA HIS A 77 -13.43 -1.17 16.45
C HIS A 77 -14.48 -0.05 16.65
N ALA A 78 -15.04 0.50 15.57
CA ALA A 78 -16.02 1.59 15.65
C ALA A 78 -17.46 1.12 15.94
N GLN A 79 -17.80 -0.12 15.57
CA GLN A 79 -19.19 -0.61 15.69
C GLN A 79 -19.59 -1.02 17.13
N LYS A 80 -18.65 -1.22 18.05
CA LYS A 80 -18.94 -1.66 19.44
C LYS A 80 -19.33 -0.55 20.41
N VAL A 81 -19.09 0.73 20.09
CA VAL A 81 -19.35 1.84 21.04
C VAL A 81 -20.81 2.32 21.02
N LYS A 82 -21.52 2.28 19.88
CA LYS A 82 -22.87 2.86 19.78
C LYS A 82 -24.02 2.04 20.40
N LYS A 83 -23.82 0.74 20.71
CA LYS A 83 -24.92 -0.12 21.22
C LYS A 83 -25.07 -0.15 22.74
N LYS A 84 -24.11 0.36 23.53
CA LYS A 84 -24.22 0.34 25.01
C LYS A 84 -24.96 1.54 25.62
N GLY A 85 -25.33 2.56 24.83
CA GLY A 85 -25.93 3.80 25.35
C GLY A 85 -27.44 3.98 25.11
N ILE A 86 -28.08 3.19 24.25
CA ILE A 86 -29.48 3.42 23.81
C ILE A 86 -30.51 2.56 24.56
N LEU A 87 -30.08 1.51 25.25
CA LEU A 87 -30.97 0.64 26.03
C LEU A 87 -30.89 0.85 27.55
N SER A 88 -30.31 1.96 28.00
CA SER A 88 -30.29 2.35 29.42
C SER A 88 -31.58 3.03 29.90
N ARG A 89 -32.52 3.36 28.98
CA ARG A 89 -33.78 4.06 29.29
C ARG A 89 -35.05 3.22 29.16
N PHE A 90 -34.96 2.00 28.63
CA PHE A 90 -36.14 1.15 28.40
C PHE A 90 -36.55 0.29 29.61
N PHE A 91 -35.72 0.22 30.67
CA PHE A 91 -35.95 -0.62 31.86
C PHE A 91 -36.20 0.17 33.16
N LYS A 92 -36.74 1.40 33.08
CA LYS A 92 -37.06 2.21 34.28
C LYS A 92 -38.45 2.86 34.27
N CYS A 93 -39.39 2.24 33.57
CA CYS A 93 -40.82 2.53 33.69
C CYS A 93 -41.60 1.21 33.83
N PHE A 94 -41.36 0.54 34.95
CA PHE A 94 -42.29 -0.39 35.61
C PHE A 94 -42.39 0.09 37.07
#